data_AF-A0A3D3UPK0-F1
#
_entry.id   AF-A0A3D3UPK0-F1
#
_cell.length_a   1.000
_cell.length_b   1.000
_cell.length_c   1.000
_cell.angle_alpha   90.00
_cell.angle_beta   90.00
_cell.angle_gamma   90.00
#
_symmetry.space_group_name_H-M   'P 1'
#
loop_
_entity.id
_entity.type
_entity.pdbx_description
1 polymer ?
#
loop_
_entity_poly.entity_id
_entity_poly.type
_entity_poly.pdbx_seq_one_letter_code
_entity_poly.pdbx_strand_id
1 'polypeptide(L)'
;FQRRPGTGETSIDETTGGITAPYWVKIERDLAGNFTAYSSANGSAWQKQGLTEPIQMGANVYIGLAVTAHNASAICEAVFTNVTTTGTVSSQWMNQDIGITSNAAEPLYVAVSNAAGTPAVVVHDNPAAAQIDTWTEWVIPLQTFADQGIALTNIDRIAIGLGTQGNMTIPGGSGKMFFDDIRLYQQRSAP
;
A
#
# COMPACT_ATOMS: atom_id res chain seq x y z
N PHE A 1 -9.70 -22.33 -7.63
CA PHE A 1 -9.36 -21.25 -8.57
C PHE A 1 -10.46 -20.22 -8.49
N GLN A 2 -10.17 -19.06 -7.91
CA GLN A 2 -11.12 -17.95 -7.85
C GLN A 2 -10.80 -16.96 -8.96
N ARG A 3 -11.83 -16.45 -9.63
CA ARG A 3 -11.68 -15.52 -10.76
C ARG A 3 -12.86 -14.58 -10.87
N ARG A 4 -12.66 -13.53 -11.66
CA ARG A 4 -13.73 -12.64 -12.11
C ARG A 4 -13.80 -12.70 -13.64
N PRO A 5 -14.94 -13.08 -14.25
CA PRO A 5 -15.03 -13.22 -15.70
C PRO A 5 -14.87 -11.91 -16.49
N GLY A 6 -15.15 -10.76 -15.86
CA GLY A 6 -15.03 -9.44 -16.48
C GLY A 6 -14.93 -8.30 -15.47
N THR A 7 -14.65 -7.10 -15.96
CA THR A 7 -14.58 -5.90 -15.10
C THR A 7 -15.93 -5.64 -14.42
N GLY A 8 -15.91 -5.49 -13.09
CA GLY A 8 -17.13 -5.25 -12.31
C GLY A 8 -18.04 -6.47 -12.08
N GLU A 9 -17.76 -7.61 -12.72
CA GLU A 9 -18.57 -8.83 -12.60
C GLU A 9 -18.45 -9.51 -11.24
N THR A 10 -19.43 -10.37 -10.94
CA THR A 10 -19.40 -11.25 -9.76
C THR A 10 -18.23 -12.23 -9.88
N SER A 11 -17.56 -12.49 -8.76
CA SER A 11 -16.48 -13.48 -8.72
C SER A 11 -17.06 -14.90 -8.60
N ILE A 12 -16.39 -15.85 -9.24
CA ILE A 12 -16.72 -17.28 -9.21
C ILE A 12 -15.49 -18.09 -8.79
N ASP A 13 -15.71 -19.29 -8.24
CA ASP A 13 -14.63 -20.16 -7.81
C ASP A 13 -14.89 -21.64 -8.15
N GLU A 14 -13.81 -22.38 -8.39
CA GLU A 14 -13.78 -23.84 -8.18
C GLU A 14 -12.85 -24.18 -7.04
N THR A 15 -13.43 -24.64 -5.93
CA THR A 15 -12.67 -25.03 -4.74
C THR A 15 -12.22 -26.49 -4.82
N THR A 16 -10.92 -26.72 -4.59
CA THR A 16 -10.35 -28.06 -4.40
C THR A 16 -9.99 -28.21 -2.93
N GLY A 17 -10.72 -29.09 -2.23
CA GLY A 17 -10.49 -29.38 -0.81
C GLY A 17 -9.35 -30.38 -0.57
N GLY A 18 -8.98 -30.56 0.69
CA GLY A 18 -8.05 -31.60 1.12
C GLY A 18 -6.58 -31.39 0.71
N ILE A 19 -6.21 -30.15 0.34
CA ILE A 19 -4.84 -29.81 -0.01
C ILE A 19 -4.03 -29.56 1.26
N THR A 20 -2.83 -30.15 1.34
CA THR A 20 -1.85 -29.90 2.41
C THR A 20 -0.58 -29.34 1.79
N ALA A 21 -0.01 -28.29 2.41
CA ALA A 21 1.26 -27.72 1.97
C ALA A 21 2.44 -28.67 2.30
N PRO A 22 3.51 -28.70 1.48
CA PRO A 22 3.72 -27.90 0.27
C PRO A 22 2.86 -28.38 -0.91
N TYR A 23 2.40 -27.44 -1.71
CA TYR A 23 1.60 -27.71 -2.91
C TYR A 23 1.90 -26.70 -4.00
N TRP A 24 1.82 -27.12 -5.26
CA TRP A 24 2.13 -26.28 -6.40
C TRP A 24 0.87 -25.76 -7.06
N VAL A 25 0.92 -24.49 -7.45
CA VAL A 25 -0.12 -23.81 -8.22
C VAL A 25 0.50 -23.23 -9.48
N LYS A 26 -0.27 -23.20 -10.56
CA LYS A 26 0.13 -22.59 -11.83
C LYS A 26 -1.07 -21.94 -12.48
N ILE A 27 -0.87 -20.76 -13.05
CA ILE A 27 -1.85 -20.11 -13.91
C ILE A 27 -1.17 -19.81 -15.24
N GLU A 28 -1.85 -20.14 -16.33
CA GLU A 28 -1.40 -19.90 -17.70
C GLU A 28 -2.38 -18.95 -18.37
N ARG A 29 -1.84 -17.94 -19.06
CA ARG A 29 -2.59 -17.08 -19.98
C ARG A 29 -2.06 -17.32 -21.39
N ASP A 30 -2.93 -17.73 -22.31
CA ASP A 30 -2.53 -17.93 -23.70
C ASP A 30 -2.63 -16.63 -24.53
N LEU A 31 -2.21 -16.70 -25.80
CA LEU A 31 -2.24 -15.57 -26.73
C LEU A 31 -3.65 -15.09 -27.08
N ALA A 32 -4.67 -15.92 -26.90
CA ALA A 32 -6.08 -15.56 -27.08
C ALA A 32 -6.69 -14.92 -25.82
N GLY A 33 -5.93 -14.83 -24.73
CA GLY A 33 -6.38 -14.27 -23.46
C GLY A 33 -7.16 -15.26 -22.59
N ASN A 34 -7.07 -16.56 -22.87
CA ASN A 34 -7.69 -17.58 -22.02
C ASN A 34 -6.79 -17.89 -20.83
N PHE A 35 -7.42 -17.99 -19.66
CA PHE A 35 -6.78 -18.38 -18.41
C PHE A 35 -7.09 -19.84 -18.09
N THR A 36 -6.04 -20.59 -17.76
CA THR A 36 -6.18 -21.93 -17.20
C THR A 36 -5.38 -22.05 -15.91
N ALA A 37 -6.06 -22.47 -14.85
CA ALA A 37 -5.43 -22.74 -13.56
C ALA A 37 -5.13 -24.23 -13.40
N TYR A 38 -4.03 -24.54 -12.72
CA TYR A 38 -3.60 -25.89 -12.43
C TYR A 38 -3.10 -25.98 -10.99
N SER A 39 -3.13 -27.19 -10.46
CA SER A 39 -2.50 -27.51 -9.19
C SER A 39 -1.76 -28.85 -9.26
N SER A 40 -0.80 -29.07 -8.37
CA SER A 40 0.02 -30.28 -8.37
C SER A 40 0.62 -30.58 -6.99
N ALA A 41 0.60 -31.85 -6.59
CA ALA A 41 1.28 -32.31 -5.38
C ALA A 41 2.81 -32.38 -5.53
N ASN A 42 3.33 -32.47 -6.76
CA ASN A 42 4.75 -32.74 -7.02
C ASN A 42 5.43 -31.74 -7.97
N GLY A 43 4.68 -30.76 -8.48
CA GLY A 43 5.19 -29.72 -9.38
C GLY A 43 5.45 -30.19 -10.83
N SER A 44 5.12 -31.43 -11.17
CA SER A 44 5.33 -32.01 -12.51
C SER A 44 4.06 -32.60 -13.13
N ALA A 45 3.23 -33.28 -12.32
CA ALA A 45 1.93 -33.80 -12.73
C ALA A 45 0.84 -32.75 -12.43
N TRP A 46 0.46 -31.98 -13.45
CA TRP A 46 -0.48 -30.86 -13.30
C TRP A 46 -1.93 -31.30 -13.51
N GLN A 47 -2.79 -30.96 -12.56
CA GLN A 47 -4.24 -31.17 -12.63
C GLN A 47 -4.94 -29.84 -12.89
N LYS A 48 -5.68 -29.75 -14.00
CA LYS A 48 -6.46 -28.57 -14.35
C LYS A 48 -7.51 -28.28 -13.26
N GLN A 49 -7.66 -27.01 -12.91
CA GLN A 49 -8.66 -26.52 -11.97
C GLN A 49 -9.78 -25.86 -12.77
N GLY A 50 -10.99 -26.41 -12.69
CA GLY A 50 -12.16 -25.86 -13.38
C GLY A 50 -12.02 -25.84 -14.90
N LEU A 51 -12.73 -24.90 -15.54
CA LEU A 51 -12.70 -24.68 -16.98
C LEU A 51 -11.67 -23.62 -17.38
N THR A 52 -11.30 -23.63 -18.67
CA THR A 52 -10.48 -22.57 -19.25
C THR A 52 -11.38 -21.39 -19.59
N GLU A 53 -10.94 -20.18 -19.24
CA GLU A 53 -11.84 -19.03 -19.17
C GLU A 53 -11.27 -17.82 -19.91
N PRO A 54 -12.01 -17.26 -20.88
CA PRO A 54 -11.58 -16.08 -21.60
C PRO A 54 -11.78 -14.83 -20.72
N ILE A 55 -10.69 -14.31 -20.15
CA ILE A 55 -10.75 -13.08 -19.33
C ILE A 55 -10.05 -11.97 -20.10
N GLN A 56 -10.83 -11.00 -20.56
CA GLN A 56 -10.29 -9.85 -21.29
C GLN A 56 -9.47 -8.97 -20.34
N MET A 57 -8.23 -8.71 -20.71
CA MET A 57 -7.30 -7.85 -19.96
C MET A 57 -6.58 -6.90 -20.91
N GLY A 58 -6.05 -5.81 -20.35
CA GLY A 58 -5.16 -4.91 -21.08
C GLY A 58 -3.87 -5.60 -21.54
N ALA A 59 -3.10 -4.90 -22.38
CA ALA A 59 -1.81 -5.39 -22.86
C ALA A 59 -0.81 -5.63 -21.70
N ASN A 60 -0.80 -4.74 -20.72
CA ASN A 60 0.01 -4.86 -19.52
C ASN A 60 -0.86 -5.32 -18.34
N VAL A 61 -0.37 -6.30 -17.59
CA VAL A 61 -1.04 -6.85 -16.42
C VAL A 61 -0.02 -7.04 -15.30
N TYR A 62 -0.47 -6.92 -14.05
CA TYR A 62 0.30 -7.34 -12.90
C TYR A 62 0.08 -8.83 -12.66
N ILE A 63 1.16 -9.56 -12.41
CA ILE A 63 1.13 -10.94 -11.96
C ILE A 63 1.87 -11.03 -10.64
N GLY A 64 1.39 -11.89 -9.75
CA GLY A 64 1.97 -12.03 -8.43
C GLY A 64 1.28 -13.10 -7.63
N LEU A 65 1.73 -13.24 -6.39
CA LEU A 65 1.18 -14.15 -5.40
C LEU A 65 0.47 -13.30 -4.35
N ALA A 66 -0.76 -13.68 -4.02
CA ALA A 66 -1.56 -12.99 -3.03
C ALA A 66 -1.85 -13.93 -1.86
N VAL A 67 -1.74 -13.39 -0.64
CA VAL A 67 -2.20 -14.04 0.59
C VAL A 67 -3.45 -13.30 1.02
N THR A 68 -4.51 -14.03 1.31
CA THR A 68 -5.77 -13.47 1.81
C THR A 68 -6.17 -14.21 3.08
N ALA A 69 -6.78 -13.48 4.01
CA ALA A 69 -7.32 -14.05 5.24
C ALA A 69 -8.84 -13.82 5.26
N HIS A 70 -9.61 -14.88 5.56
CA HIS A 70 -11.05 -14.77 5.82
C HIS A 70 -11.37 -14.38 7.28
N ASN A 71 -10.36 -14.36 8.15
CA ASN A 71 -10.48 -13.95 9.54
C ASN A 71 -9.54 -12.78 9.82
N ALA A 72 -10.09 -11.58 9.99
CA ALA A 72 -9.33 -10.36 10.24
C ALA A 72 -8.61 -10.34 11.60
N SER A 73 -9.01 -11.21 12.54
CA SER A 73 -8.40 -11.29 13.88
C SER A 73 -7.28 -12.33 13.97
N ALA A 74 -7.01 -13.08 12.91
CA ALA A 74 -5.96 -14.08 12.87
C ALA A 74 -4.88 -13.70 11.84
N ILE A 75 -3.61 -13.86 12.23
CA ILE A 75 -2.49 -13.69 11.30
C ILE A 75 -2.51 -14.87 10.31
N CYS A 76 -2.49 -14.55 9.02
CA CYS A 76 -2.30 -15.53 7.96
C CYS A 76 -0.85 -15.45 7.47
N GLU A 77 -0.09 -16.51 7.71
CA GLU A 77 1.28 -16.65 7.20
C GLU A 77 1.29 -17.70 6.09
N ALA A 78 1.85 -17.34 4.94
CA ALA A 78 2.07 -18.25 3.82
C ALA A 78 3.48 -18.05 3.26
N VAL A 79 4.16 -19.15 2.99
CA VAL A 79 5.50 -19.13 2.40
C VAL A 79 5.41 -19.59 0.95
N PHE A 80 5.87 -18.75 0.05
CA PHE A 80 6.04 -19.09 -1.37
C PHE A 80 7.50 -19.35 -1.67
N THR A 81 7.77 -20.42 -2.41
CA THR A 81 9.12 -20.78 -2.87
C THR A 81 9.06 -21.33 -4.28
N ASN A 82 10.21 -21.39 -4.96
CA ASN A 82 10.35 -21.88 -6.33
C ASN A 82 9.42 -21.19 -7.34
N VAL A 83 9.30 -19.86 -7.22
CA VAL A 83 8.41 -19.08 -8.09
C VAL A 83 9.09 -18.83 -9.43
N THR A 84 8.43 -19.25 -10.51
CA THR A 84 8.91 -19.08 -11.88
C THR A 84 7.84 -18.47 -12.76
N THR A 85 8.23 -17.59 -13.68
CA THR A 85 7.37 -17.00 -14.69
C THR A 85 7.95 -17.24 -16.08
N THR A 86 7.08 -17.35 -17.08
CA THR A 86 7.47 -17.43 -18.50
C THR A 86 6.88 -16.25 -19.28
N GLY A 87 7.46 -15.93 -20.43
CA GLY A 87 7.05 -14.80 -21.27
C GLY A 87 7.76 -13.49 -20.90
N THR A 88 7.21 -12.37 -21.38
CA THR A 88 7.78 -11.03 -21.15
C THR A 88 7.28 -10.47 -19.83
N VAL A 89 8.04 -10.68 -18.75
CA VAL A 89 7.78 -10.09 -17.43
C VAL A 89 8.88 -9.07 -17.14
N SER A 90 8.50 -7.80 -17.06
CA SER A 90 9.46 -6.67 -17.02
C SER A 90 9.36 -5.88 -15.72
N SER A 91 9.71 -6.48 -14.58
CA SER A 91 9.83 -5.78 -13.29
C SER A 91 10.61 -6.61 -12.27
N GLN A 92 11.23 -5.94 -11.30
CA GLN A 92 11.67 -6.58 -10.05
C GLN A 92 10.44 -6.97 -9.20
N TRP A 93 10.60 -8.01 -8.38
CA TRP A 93 9.60 -8.38 -7.38
C TRP A 93 9.27 -7.19 -6.48
N MET A 94 7.99 -6.89 -6.35
CA MET A 94 7.48 -5.89 -5.41
C MET A 94 6.43 -6.54 -4.52
N ASN A 95 6.40 -6.17 -3.25
CA ASN A 95 5.30 -6.48 -2.35
C ASN A 95 4.42 -5.24 -2.20
N GLN A 96 3.11 -5.45 -2.24
CA GLN A 96 2.15 -4.40 -1.98
C GLN A 96 0.96 -4.97 -1.24
N ASP A 97 0.57 -4.24 -0.21
CA ASP A 97 -0.66 -4.42 0.53
C ASP A 97 -1.84 -3.98 -0.34
N ILE A 98 -2.70 -4.91 -0.75
CA ILE A 98 -3.83 -4.65 -1.65
C ILE A 98 -5.12 -4.55 -0.84
N GLY A 99 -5.75 -3.38 -0.88
CA GLY A 99 -7.07 -3.17 -0.26
C GLY A 99 -7.05 -3.03 1.26
N ILE A 100 -5.87 -3.06 1.90
CA ILE A 100 -5.71 -2.68 3.30
C ILE A 100 -5.31 -1.20 3.36
N THR A 101 -6.12 -0.40 4.06
CA THR A 101 -5.81 1.00 4.36
C THR A 101 -4.96 1.05 5.63
N SER A 102 -3.78 0.44 5.60
CA SER A 102 -2.80 0.57 6.68
C SER A 102 -1.59 1.32 6.17
N ASN A 103 -1.25 2.42 6.85
CA ASN A 103 -0.03 3.14 6.58
C ASN A 103 1.14 2.46 7.28
N ALA A 104 2.29 2.41 6.61
CA ALA A 104 3.55 2.16 7.31
C ALA A 104 3.74 3.23 8.39
N ALA A 105 4.35 2.85 9.52
CA ALA A 105 4.67 3.80 10.58
C ALA A 105 5.75 4.78 10.08
N GLU A 106 5.41 6.06 10.03
CA GLU A 106 6.32 7.14 9.63
C GLU A 106 6.04 8.39 10.48
N PRO A 107 7.06 9.13 10.93
CA PRO A 107 6.88 10.42 11.59
C PRO A 107 6.14 11.41 10.68
N LEU A 108 5.07 12.02 11.19
CA LEU A 108 4.36 13.11 10.52
C LEU A 108 4.99 14.45 10.94
N TYR A 109 5.22 15.35 9.99
CA TYR A 109 5.71 16.69 10.31
C TYR A 109 5.05 17.78 9.45
N VAL A 110 5.03 19.00 9.99
CA VAL A 110 4.71 20.22 9.26
C VAL A 110 5.96 21.09 9.22
N ALA A 111 6.29 21.60 8.04
CA ALA A 111 7.34 22.57 7.84
C ALA A 111 6.78 23.87 7.27
N VAL A 112 7.21 25.00 7.79
CA VAL A 112 6.90 26.34 7.26
C VAL A 112 8.19 27.01 6.81
N SER A 113 8.14 27.72 5.69
CA SER A 113 9.31 28.39 5.12
C SER A 113 8.95 29.72 4.47
N ASN A 114 9.95 30.58 4.38
CA ASN A 114 9.90 31.85 3.66
C ASN A 114 11.10 31.92 2.69
N ALA A 115 11.20 33.00 1.92
CA ALA A 115 12.24 33.22 0.93
C ALA A 115 13.65 33.39 1.53
N ALA A 116 13.75 33.60 2.85
CA ALA A 116 14.99 33.94 3.54
C ALA A 116 15.09 33.15 4.85
N GLY A 117 15.36 31.84 4.77
CA GLY A 117 15.64 31.06 5.98
C GLY A 117 15.61 29.55 5.80
N THR A 118 16.13 28.85 6.81
CA THR A 118 15.90 27.42 6.98
C THR A 118 14.43 27.20 7.37
N PRO A 119 13.72 26.21 6.80
CA PRO A 119 12.36 25.90 7.21
C PRO A 119 12.28 25.58 8.70
N ALA A 120 11.28 26.14 9.40
CA ALA A 120 10.94 25.74 10.75
C ALA A 120 10.02 24.52 10.72
N VAL A 121 10.33 23.49 11.51
CA VAL A 121 9.71 22.17 11.39
C VAL A 121 9.21 21.71 12.74
N VAL A 122 7.98 21.22 12.76
CA VAL A 122 7.37 20.59 13.93
C VAL A 122 7.00 19.17 13.54
N VAL A 123 7.56 18.22 14.28
CA VAL A 123 7.23 16.80 14.17
C VAL A 123 6.10 16.49 15.15
N HIS A 124 5.17 15.64 14.74
CA HIS A 124 4.09 15.18 15.60
C HIS A 124 4.66 14.30 16.73
N ASP A 125 4.22 14.53 17.98
CA ASP A 125 4.77 13.83 19.15
C ASP A 125 4.54 12.31 19.11
N ASN A 126 3.40 11.87 18.55
CA ASN A 126 3.16 10.47 18.25
C ASN A 126 3.99 10.02 17.03
N PRO A 127 5.00 9.13 17.18
CA PRO A 127 5.81 8.64 16.06
C PRO A 127 5.03 7.74 15.09
N ALA A 128 3.85 7.26 15.48
CA ALA A 128 2.94 6.45 14.66
C ALA A 128 1.74 7.27 14.15
N ALA A 129 1.84 8.60 14.09
CA ALA A 129 0.75 9.47 13.64
C ALA A 129 0.21 9.12 12.24
N ALA A 130 1.06 8.58 11.34
CA ALA A 130 0.62 8.09 10.04
C ALA A 130 -0.40 6.94 10.12
N GLN A 131 -0.45 6.21 11.24
CA GLN A 131 -1.30 5.03 11.42
C GLN A 131 -2.62 5.33 12.13
N ILE A 132 -2.87 6.59 12.50
CA ILE A 132 -4.13 7.01 13.11
C ILE A 132 -5.24 6.86 12.08
N ASP A 133 -6.24 6.02 12.38
CA ASP A 133 -7.34 5.64 11.48
C ASP A 133 -8.64 6.42 11.74
N THR A 134 -8.63 7.30 12.74
CA THR A 134 -9.73 8.23 13.04
C THR A 134 -9.34 9.67 12.77
N TRP A 135 -10.29 10.49 12.31
CA TRP A 135 -10.05 11.93 12.18
C TRP A 135 -9.53 12.51 13.49
N THR A 136 -8.37 13.16 13.42
CA THR A 136 -7.68 13.72 14.59
C THR A 136 -7.19 15.10 14.22
N GLU A 137 -7.64 16.11 14.97
CA GLU A 137 -7.13 17.47 14.81
C GLU A 137 -5.71 17.55 15.39
N TRP A 138 -4.78 18.09 14.61
CA TRP A 138 -3.44 18.41 15.11
C TRP A 138 -3.26 19.93 15.21
N VAL A 139 -3.22 20.42 16.46
CA VAL A 139 -3.00 21.84 16.75
C VAL A 139 -1.53 22.08 17.02
N ILE A 140 -0.90 22.91 16.19
CA ILE A 140 0.50 23.32 16.36
C ILE A 140 0.53 24.78 16.81
N PRO A 141 1.02 25.09 18.03
CA PRO A 141 1.21 26.48 18.45
C PRO A 141 2.18 27.17 17.51
N LEU A 142 1.78 28.31 16.94
CA LEU A 142 2.63 29.08 16.01
C LEU A 142 3.96 29.50 16.65
N GLN A 143 3.97 29.71 17.98
CA GLN A 143 5.18 30.03 18.72
C GLN A 143 6.27 28.95 18.55
N THR A 144 5.90 27.68 18.39
CA THR A 144 6.84 26.57 18.14
C THR A 144 7.67 26.76 16.88
N PHE A 145 7.10 27.43 15.86
CA PHE A 145 7.84 27.79 14.66
C PHE A 145 8.68 29.06 14.88
N ALA A 146 8.10 30.09 15.53
CA ALA A 146 8.79 31.34 15.82
C ALA A 146 10.03 31.15 16.71
N ASP A 147 9.99 30.22 17.65
CA ASP A 147 11.11 29.85 18.53
C ASP A 147 12.28 29.24 17.75
N GLN A 148 12.04 28.74 16.52
CA GLN A 148 13.09 28.29 15.59
C GLN A 148 13.66 29.44 14.74
N GLY A 149 13.22 30.67 14.99
CA GLY A 149 13.75 31.89 14.36
C GLY A 149 13.07 32.30 13.06
N ILE A 150 11.97 31.65 12.65
CA ILE A 150 11.25 32.04 11.43
C ILE A 150 10.32 33.24 11.66
N ALA A 151 10.35 34.20 10.74
CA ALA A 151 9.41 35.31 10.71
C ALA A 151 8.06 34.86 10.14
N LEU A 152 7.03 34.77 10.98
CA LEU A 152 5.69 34.31 10.62
C LEU A 152 4.86 35.34 9.83
N THR A 153 5.35 36.57 9.66
CA THR A 153 4.65 37.64 8.94
C THR A 153 4.65 37.47 7.43
N ASN A 154 5.53 36.63 6.88
CA ASN A 154 5.62 36.36 5.45
C ASN A 154 6.04 34.90 5.19
N ILE A 155 5.12 33.97 5.38
CA ILE A 155 5.32 32.55 5.05
C ILE A 155 4.95 32.31 3.60
N ASP A 156 5.90 31.76 2.83
CA ASP A 156 5.73 31.51 1.40
C ASP A 156 5.29 30.08 1.10
N ARG A 157 5.63 29.11 1.97
CA ARG A 157 5.24 27.71 1.81
C ARG A 157 4.95 27.02 3.14
N ILE A 158 3.97 26.14 3.09
CA ILE A 158 3.66 25.14 4.12
C ILE A 158 3.80 23.77 3.46
N ALA A 159 4.53 22.87 4.12
CA ALA A 159 4.67 21.48 3.70
C ALA A 159 4.18 20.56 4.82
N ILE A 160 3.43 19.53 4.44
CA ILE A 160 3.11 18.39 5.30
C ILE A 160 3.91 17.21 4.75
N GLY A 161 4.70 16.56 5.59
CA GLY A 161 5.58 15.47 5.18
C GLY A 161 5.47 14.26 6.10
N LEU A 162 5.83 13.10 5.54
CA LEU A 162 5.98 11.84 6.25
C LEU A 162 7.45 11.39 6.14
N GLY A 163 7.98 10.86 7.23
CA GLY A 163 9.36 10.39 7.33
C GLY A 163 10.35 11.46 7.77
N THR A 164 11.64 11.17 7.61
CA THR A 164 12.72 12.09 8.00
C THR A 164 12.85 13.23 6.99
N GLN A 165 12.67 14.47 7.44
CA GLN A 165 12.81 15.65 6.59
C GLN A 165 14.20 15.70 5.92
N GLY A 166 14.22 15.97 4.61
CA GLY A 166 15.46 16.09 3.83
C GLY A 166 16.11 14.77 3.43
N ASN A 167 15.59 13.63 3.91
CA ASN A 167 16.02 12.32 3.44
C ASN A 167 15.40 12.03 2.06
N MET A 168 16.23 12.05 1.02
CA MET A 168 15.82 11.72 -0.35
C MET A 168 16.42 10.42 -0.87
N THR A 169 17.24 9.74 -0.07
CA THR A 169 18.09 8.62 -0.52
C THR A 169 17.68 7.27 0.03
N ILE A 170 17.01 7.24 1.18
CA ILE A 170 16.46 6.02 1.77
C ILE A 170 14.94 6.06 1.58
N PRO A 171 14.35 5.12 0.82
CA PRO A 171 12.91 5.00 0.72
C PRO A 171 12.29 4.80 2.10
N GLY A 172 11.33 5.64 2.47
CA GLY A 172 10.51 5.45 3.66
C GLY A 172 9.36 4.45 3.41
N GLY A 173 8.47 4.36 4.38
CA GLY A 173 7.22 3.63 4.31
C GLY A 173 6.26 4.18 3.25
N SER A 174 5.23 3.39 2.94
CA SER A 174 4.19 3.76 1.98
C SER A 174 2.81 3.74 2.64
N GLY A 175 1.87 4.48 2.05
CA GLY A 175 0.54 4.63 2.61
C GLY A 175 -0.31 5.64 1.85
N LYS A 176 -1.51 5.90 2.36
CA LYS A 176 -2.43 6.95 1.91
C LYS A 176 -2.87 7.77 3.12
N MET A 177 -2.63 9.07 3.05
CA MET A 177 -3.15 10.04 4.02
C MET A 177 -4.24 10.88 3.38
N PHE A 178 -5.23 11.26 4.18
CA PHE A 178 -6.23 12.25 3.82
C PHE A 178 -6.06 13.46 4.74
N PHE A 179 -5.96 14.64 4.14
CA PHE A 179 -5.94 15.92 4.84
C PHE A 179 -7.16 16.70 4.37
N ASP A 180 -7.97 17.16 5.31
CA ASP A 180 -9.23 17.85 5.01
C ASP A 180 -9.03 19.37 5.10
N ASP A 181 -8.94 19.89 6.32
CA ASP A 181 -8.78 21.31 6.59
C ASP A 181 -7.37 21.67 7.08
N ILE A 182 -6.81 22.74 6.50
CA ILE A 182 -5.61 23.42 7.02
C ILE A 182 -6.04 24.85 7.36
N ARG A 183 -6.05 25.20 8.64
CA ARG A 183 -6.61 26.47 9.12
C ARG A 183 -5.67 27.17 10.08
N LEU A 184 -5.63 28.50 9.95
CA LEU A 184 -5.01 29.39 10.93
C LEU A 184 -6.10 29.85 11.90
N TYR A 185 -5.88 29.62 13.20
CA TYR A 185 -6.78 30.10 14.25
C TYR A 185 -6.14 31.27 14.99
N GLN A 186 -6.98 32.20 15.48
CA GLN A 186 -6.57 33.10 16.55
C GLN A 186 -6.24 32.30 17.81
N GLN A 187 -5.55 32.92 18.76
CA GLN A 187 -5.16 32.26 20.00
C GLN A 187 -6.38 31.61 20.66
N ARG A 188 -6.32 30.28 20.78
CA ARG A 188 -7.30 29.45 21.45
C ARG A 188 -6.57 28.43 22.32
N SER A 189 -7.20 28.01 23.40
CA SER A 189 -6.73 26.82 24.10
C SER A 189 -6.94 25.60 23.20
N ALA A 190 -6.01 24.64 23.23
CA ALA A 190 -6.26 23.34 22.61
C ALA A 190 -7.49 22.69 23.27
N PRO A 191 -8.36 22.00 22.51
CA PRO A 191 -9.49 21.27 23.07
C PRO A 191 -9.04 20.18 24.05
#